data_AF-A0A2H0RY91-F1
#
_entry.id   AF-A0A2H0RY91-F1
#
_cell.length_a   1.000
_cell.length_b   1.000
_cell.length_c   1.000
_cell.angle_alpha   90.00
_cell.angle_beta   90.00
_cell.angle_gamma   90.00
#
_symmetry.space_group_name_H-M   'P 1'
#
loop_
_entity.id
_entity.type
_entity.pdbx_description
1 polymer ?
#
loop_
_entity_poly.entity_id
_entity_poly.type
_entity_poly.pdbx_seq_one_letter_code
_entity_poly.pdbx_strand_id
1 'polypeptide(L)'
;MTEHLHRLSAVLFYALGTSFFVAYLLLTNGLYAPWPEWWLSVGDIPVLLCGMLYGGSSLYISVKHPKDVSLALAIVILMPLVALFTFLVLLNYWEVLGLPGPATQI
;
A
#
# COMPACT_ATOMS: atom_id res chain seq x y z
N MET A 1 -21.28 -2.92 5.82
CA MET A 1 -20.03 -3.70 5.69
C MET A 1 -18.87 -2.85 5.19
N THR A 2 -19.05 -2.02 4.15
CA THR A 2 -18.03 -1.08 3.66
C THR A 2 -17.52 -0.08 4.70
N GLU A 3 -18.35 0.36 5.64
CA GLU A 3 -17.97 1.34 6.68
C GLU A 3 -16.97 0.78 7.70
N HIS A 4 -17.18 -0.47 8.16
CA HIS A 4 -16.23 -1.14 9.06
C HIS A 4 -14.89 -1.41 8.37
N LEU A 5 -14.93 -1.84 7.10
CA LEU A 5 -13.73 -2.10 6.32
C LEU A 5 -12.94 -0.80 6.09
N HIS A 6 -13.64 0.28 5.69
CA HIS A 6 -13.04 1.59 5.51
C HIS A 6 -12.38 2.13 6.79
N ARG A 7 -13.07 2.01 7.93
CA ARG A 7 -12.54 2.46 9.23
C ARG A 7 -11.32 1.63 9.66
N LEU A 8 -11.37 0.31 9.48
CA LEU A 8 -10.24 -0.57 9.79
C LEU A 8 -9.04 -0.26 8.89
N SER A 9 -9.25 -0.12 7.58
CA SER A 9 -8.20 0.25 6.62
C SER A 9 -7.59 1.61 6.96
N ALA A 10 -8.39 2.58 7.40
CA ALA A 10 -7.90 3.88 7.83
C ALA A 10 -6.96 3.76 9.04
N VAL A 11 -7.40 3.04 10.09
CA VAL A 11 -6.60 2.83 11.30
C VAL A 11 -5.29 2.12 10.98
N LEU A 12 -5.34 1.06 10.17
CA LEU A 12 -4.15 0.32 9.75
C LEU A 12 -3.22 1.18 8.89
N PHE A 13 -3.76 1.96 7.94
CA PHE A 13 -2.96 2.83 7.09
C PHE A 13 -2.24 3.91 7.91
N TYR A 14 -2.93 4.59 8.82
CA TYR A 14 -2.31 5.59 9.68
C TYR A 14 -1.30 4.98 10.65
N ALA A 15 -1.61 3.83 11.27
CA ALA A 15 -0.69 3.17 12.19
C ALA A 15 0.58 2.69 11.47
N LEU A 16 0.42 2.00 10.34
CA LEU A 16 1.54 1.50 9.54
C LEU A 16 2.34 2.65 8.93
N GLY A 17 1.68 3.67 8.35
CA GLY A 17 2.35 4.84 7.80
C GLY A 17 3.14 5.62 8.85
N THR A 18 2.59 5.79 10.05
CA THR A 18 3.31 6.44 11.15
C THR A 18 4.49 5.60 11.60
N SER A 19 4.34 4.27 11.69
CA SER A 19 5.46 3.38 12.03
C SER A 19 6.59 3.44 11.00
N PHE A 20 6.24 3.55 9.70
CA PHE A 20 7.19 3.72 8.61
C PHE A 20 7.94 5.04 8.71
N PHE A 21 7.20 6.12 8.96
CA PHE A 21 7.77 7.44 9.14
C PHE A 21 8.75 7.48 10.33
N VAL A 22 8.38 6.86 11.46
CA VAL A 22 9.26 6.75 12.63
C VAL A 22 10.49 5.90 12.31
N ALA A 23 10.33 4.75 11.66
CA ALA A 23 11.46 3.92 11.26
C ALA A 23 12.43 4.67 10.34
N TYR A 24 11.90 5.42 9.37
CA TYR A 24 12.70 6.27 8.49
C TYR A 24 13.48 7.35 9.28
N LEU A 25 12.82 8.02 10.24
CA LEU A 25 13.51 9.00 11.10
C LEU A 25 14.59 8.34 11.96
N LEU A 26 14.34 7.18 12.54
CA LEU A 26 15.34 6.46 13.33
C LEU A 26 16.55 6.07 12.49
N LEU A 27 16.31 5.52 11.28
CA LEU A 27 17.37 5.11 10.37
C LEU A 27 18.22 6.29 9.90
N THR A 28 17.58 7.40 9.51
CA THR A 28 18.28 8.62 9.06
C THR A 28 19.11 9.28 10.15
N ASN A 29 18.73 9.11 11.41
CA ASN A 29 19.50 9.56 12.57
C ASN A 29 20.54 8.53 13.05
N GLY A 30 20.68 7.39 12.36
CA GLY A 30 21.62 6.32 12.73
C GLY A 30 21.26 5.61 14.04
N LEU A 31 20.00 5.68 14.47
CA LEU A 31 19.52 5.12 15.72
C LEU A 31 18.85 3.76 15.50
N TYR A 32 19.07 2.83 16.43
CA TYR A 32 18.37 1.54 16.54
C TYR A 32 18.52 0.57 15.35
N ALA A 33 19.53 0.74 14.49
CA ALA A 33 19.87 -0.28 13.48
C ALA A 33 20.11 -1.65 14.16
N PRO A 34 19.61 -2.77 13.59
CA PRO A 34 19.07 -2.93 12.23
C PRO A 34 17.54 -2.92 12.12
N TRP A 35 16.80 -2.69 13.22
CA TRP A 35 15.34 -2.88 13.23
C TRP A 35 14.56 -1.94 12.30
N PRO A 36 14.89 -0.64 12.20
CA PRO A 36 14.23 0.26 11.27
C PRO A 36 14.45 -0.13 9.81
N GLU A 37 15.64 -0.61 9.48
CA GLU A 37 16.00 -1.07 8.13
C GLU A 37 15.18 -2.31 7.74
N TRP A 38 15.09 -3.30 8.63
CA TRP A 38 14.25 -4.47 8.42
C TRP A 38 12.77 -4.10 8.25
N TRP A 39 12.26 -3.19 9.08
CA TRP A 39 10.86 -2.77 9.01
C TRP A 39 10.53 -2.06 7.69
N LEU A 40 11.42 -1.17 7.23
CA LEU A 40 11.29 -0.50 5.94
C LEU A 40 11.38 -1.49 4.76
N SER A 41 12.13 -2.59 4.90
CA SER A 41 12.23 -3.61 3.85
C SER A 41 10.99 -4.52 3.75
N VAL A 42 10.35 -4.86 4.87
CA VAL A 42 9.23 -5.82 4.88
C VAL A 42 7.85 -5.14 4.81
N GLY A 43 7.73 -3.94 5.35
CA GLY A 43 6.42 -3.33 5.56
C GLY A 43 5.82 -2.57 4.36
N ASP A 44 6.53 -2.52 3.22
CA ASP A 44 6.04 -1.88 2.00
C ASP A 44 4.71 -2.48 1.52
N ILE A 45 4.60 -3.82 1.42
CA ILE A 45 3.34 -4.47 0.97
C ILE A 45 2.18 -4.17 1.95
N PRO A 46 2.30 -4.39 3.28
CA PRO A 46 1.22 -4.08 4.21
C PRO A 46 0.75 -2.63 4.15
N VAL A 47 1.68 -1.67 4.08
CA VAL A 47 1.37 -0.23 3.98
C VAL A 47 0.64 0.05 2.67
N LEU A 48 1.16 -0.46 1.56
CA LEU A 48 0.62 -0.27 0.22
C LEU A 48 -0.78 -0.88 0.09
N LEU A 49 -0.99 -2.09 0.60
CA LEU A 49 -2.30 -2.74 0.64
C LEU A 49 -3.31 -1.91 1.44
N CYS A 50 -2.93 -1.46 2.64
CA CYS A 50 -3.82 -0.65 3.48
C CYS A 50 -4.16 0.69 2.83
N GLY A 51 -3.17 1.35 2.22
CA GLY A 51 -3.35 2.60 1.49
C GLY A 51 -4.29 2.45 0.29
N MET A 52 -4.15 1.37 -0.47
CA MET A 52 -5.04 1.09 -1.61
C MET A 52 -6.44 0.72 -1.15
N LEU A 53 -6.62 -0.11 -0.13
CA LEU A 53 -7.94 -0.43 0.41
C LEU A 53 -8.64 0.82 0.95
N TYR A 54 -7.92 1.68 1.67
CA TYR A 54 -8.46 2.93 2.19
C TYR A 54 -8.79 3.93 1.07
N GLY A 55 -7.88 4.13 0.11
CA GLY A 55 -8.08 5.03 -1.02
C GLY A 55 -9.21 4.56 -1.95
N GLY A 56 -9.23 3.28 -2.30
CA GLY A 56 -10.27 2.67 -3.15
C GLY A 56 -11.65 2.70 -2.50
N SER A 57 -11.73 2.40 -1.20
CA SER A 57 -13.00 2.50 -0.45
C SER A 57 -13.47 3.96 -0.32
N SER A 58 -12.56 4.91 -0.07
CA SER A 58 -12.87 6.35 -0.07
C SER A 58 -13.46 6.81 -1.41
N LEU A 59 -12.80 6.43 -2.51
CA LEU A 59 -13.23 6.80 -3.85
C LEU A 59 -14.60 6.18 -4.19
N TYR A 60 -14.79 4.89 -3.86
CA TYR A 60 -16.07 4.22 -4.07
C TYR A 60 -17.21 4.89 -3.30
N ILE A 61 -16.99 5.23 -2.02
CA ILE A 61 -17.98 5.93 -1.20
C ILE A 61 -18.28 7.32 -1.77
N SER A 62 -17.25 8.04 -2.24
CA SER A 62 -17.41 9.40 -2.78
C SER A 62 -18.19 9.44 -4.10
N VAL A 63 -18.14 8.38 -4.90
CA VAL A 63 -18.75 8.35 -6.24
C VAL A 63 -20.06 7.58 -6.26
N LYS A 64 -20.31 6.66 -5.31
CA LYS A 64 -21.57 5.89 -5.32
C LYS A 64 -22.77 6.81 -5.08
N HIS A 65 -23.83 6.62 -5.86
CA HIS A 65 -25.13 7.22 -5.56
C HIS A 65 -25.81 6.48 -4.39
N PRO A 66 -26.59 7.17 -3.53
CA PRO A 66 -27.16 6.59 -2.32
C PRO A 66 -28.09 5.39 -2.52
N LYS A 67 -28.67 5.23 -3.72
CA LYS A 67 -29.73 4.26 -3.99
C LYS A 67 -29.27 2.98 -4.71
N ASP A 68 -28.12 2.96 -5.38
CA ASP A 68 -27.73 1.81 -6.21
C ASP A 68 -26.30 1.33 -5.94
N VAL A 69 -26.16 0.05 -5.61
CA VAL A 69 -24.88 -0.64 -5.58
C VAL A 69 -24.48 -0.94 -7.03
N SER A 70 -23.72 -0.04 -7.64
CA SER A 70 -23.21 -0.25 -9.00
C SER A 70 -21.96 -1.12 -8.98
N LEU A 71 -22.13 -2.39 -9.38
CA LEU A 71 -21.04 -3.35 -9.56
C LEU A 71 -20.05 -2.86 -10.64
N ALA A 72 -20.56 -2.21 -11.69
CA ALA A 72 -19.74 -1.58 -12.73
C ALA A 72 -18.81 -0.51 -12.15
N LEU A 73 -19.31 0.35 -11.25
CA LEU A 73 -18.49 1.37 -10.60
C LEU A 73 -17.38 0.74 -9.73
N ALA A 74 -17.71 -0.34 -9.02
CA ALA A 74 -16.72 -1.08 -8.24
C ALA A 74 -15.61 -1.64 -9.14
N ILE A 75 -15.95 -2.28 -10.27
CA ILE A 75 -14.94 -2.82 -11.21
C ILE A 75 -14.07 -1.70 -11.78
N VAL A 76 -14.66 -0.58 -12.20
CA VAL A 76 -13.93 0.56 -12.78
C VAL A 76 -12.91 1.16 -11.80
N ILE A 77 -13.19 1.13 -10.49
CA ILE A 77 -12.25 1.59 -9.46
C ILE A 77 -11.24 0.51 -9.10
N LEU A 78 -11.69 -0.74 -9.00
CA LEU A 78 -10.88 -1.84 -8.46
C LEU A 78 -9.87 -2.36 -9.49
N MET A 79 -10.20 -2.35 -10.78
CA MET A 79 -9.28 -2.72 -11.87
C MET A 79 -7.99 -1.87 -11.89
N PRO A 80 -8.02 -0.52 -11.94
CA PRO A 80 -6.81 0.29 -11.90
C PRO A 80 -6.08 0.17 -10.57
N LEU A 81 -6.80 -0.03 -9.45
CA LEU A 81 -6.18 -0.27 -8.14
C LEU A 81 -5.36 -1.56 -8.13
N VAL A 82 -5.91 -2.65 -8.64
CA VAL A 82 -5.22 -3.95 -8.73
C VAL A 82 -4.04 -3.86 -9.70
N ALA A 83 -4.19 -3.15 -10.82
CA ALA A 83 -3.10 -2.92 -11.75
C ALA A 83 -1.95 -2.15 -11.09
N LEU A 84 -2.25 -1.07 -10.36
CA LEU A 84 -1.28 -0.28 -9.61
C LEU A 84 -0.63 -1.10 -8.49
N PHE A 85 -1.41 -1.89 -7.75
CA PHE A 85 -0.90 -2.78 -6.71
C PHE A 85 0.12 -3.76 -7.28
N THR A 86 -0.28 -4.45 -8.35
CA THR A 86 0.56 -5.45 -9.01
C THR A 86 1.83 -4.81 -9.55
N PHE A 87 1.72 -3.63 -10.18
CA PHE A 87 2.88 -2.89 -10.67
C PHE A 87 3.87 -2.54 -9.55
N LEU A 88 3.38 -2.03 -8.42
CA LEU A 88 4.24 -1.65 -7.29
C LEU A 88 4.86 -2.87 -6.60
N VAL A 89 4.12 -3.99 -6.48
CA VAL A 89 4.67 -5.26 -5.98
C VAL A 89 5.76 -5.80 -6.91
N LEU A 90 5.55 -5.73 -8.23
CA LEU A 90 6.57 -6.12 -9.21
C LEU A 90 7.84 -5.27 -9.10
N LEU A 91 7.71 -3.96 -8.87
CA LEU A 91 8.87 -3.10 -8.64
C LEU A 91 9.58 -3.42 -7.32
N ASN A 92 8.82 -3.67 -6.25
CA ASN A 92 9.37 -3.94 -4.92
C ASN A 92 10.13 -5.28 -4.87
N TYR A 93 9.64 -6.30 -5.58
CA TYR A 93 10.24 -7.64 -5.62
C TYR A 93 10.87 -7.99 -6.96
N TRP A 94 11.25 -7.01 -7.77
CA TRP A 94 11.79 -7.22 -9.11
C TRP A 94 12.93 -8.25 -9.13
N GLU A 95 13.90 -8.08 -8.22
CA GLU A 95 15.05 -8.98 -8.08
C GLU A 95 14.68 -10.34 -7.48
N VAL A 96 13.75 -10.36 -6.51
CA VAL A 96 13.29 -11.60 -5.86
C VAL A 96 12.50 -12.48 -6.82
N LEU A 97 11.83 -11.89 -7.81
CA LEU A 97 11.07 -12.59 -8.85
C LEU A 97 11.97 -13.14 -9.97
N GLY A 98 13.29 -12.95 -9.90
CA GLY A 98 14.24 -13.45 -10.88
C GLY A 98 14.15 -12.75 -12.23
N LEU A 99 13.56 -11.54 -12.28
CA LEU A 99 13.53 -10.71 -13.48
C LEU A 99 14.91 -10.08 -13.70
N PRO A 100 15.34 -9.88 -14.96
CA PRO A 100 16.62 -9.24 -15.24
C PRO A 100 16.63 -7.84 -14.62
N GLY A 101 17.46 -7.66 -13.59
CA GLY A 101 17.77 -6.34 -13.05
C GLY A 101 18.55 -5.51 -14.07
N PRO A 102 18.64 -4.18 -13.89
CA PRO A 102 19.62 -3.40 -14.63
C PRO A 102 20.99 -4.07 -14.43
N ALA A 103 21.72 -4.30 -15.53
CA ALA A 103 23.06 -4.84 -15.46
C ALA A 103 23.89 -3.92 -14.54
N THR A 104 24.14 -4.36 -13.32
CA THR A 104 25.11 -3.75 -12.42
C THR A 104 26.47 -3.98 -13.07
N GLN A 105 26.85 -3.03 -13.93
CA GLN A 105 28.25 -2.76 -14.15
C GLN A 105 28.69 -1.82 -13.03
N ILE A 106 29.78 -2.22 -12.38
CA ILE A 106 30.57 -1.56 -11.33
C ILE A 106 30.17 -1.99 -9.91
#